data_AF-A0A3M1TTQ0-F1
#
_entry.id   AF-A0A3M1TTQ0-F1
#
_cell.length_a   1.000
_cell.length_b   1.000
_cell.length_c   1.000
_cell.angle_alpha   90.00
_cell.angle_beta   90.00
_cell.angle_gamma   90.00
#
_symmetry.space_group_name_H-M   'P 1'
#
loop_
_entity.id
_entity.type
_entity.pdbx_description
1 polymer ?
#
loop_
_entity_poly.entity_id
_entity_poly.type
_entity_poly.pdbx_seq_one_letter_code
_entity_poly.pdbx_strand_id
1 'polypeptide(L)'
;MGKAMIGKKIILDMHIPMYFLLLWAFIIQPLAAYSQTEKALLKRGLSRLEQAAFADAEQDFSMVLQLNDKNDAAYFNRGIARQYQGDFAGAIQDFSHAIELNPRNPEFYFSRGITRLSLEDYLGAMMDLNVAIKARPKDERFYFHRSKAKIGLQDYRGAIQDISFAIKLNPREMKYYYARAEAFISLRNFDLAIRDLNRVIKYTPLDYHAYNARATIKYQAGDIEGACLDWSKAGELGDANAYSMIRKHCTN
;
A
#
# COMPACT_ATOMS: atom_id res chain seq x y z
N MET A 1 18.36 2.63 -84.71
CA MET A 1 17.05 2.92 -84.10
C MET A 1 17.15 2.58 -82.62
N GLY A 2 16.72 3.46 -81.72
CA GLY A 2 16.72 3.23 -80.26
C GLY A 2 17.42 4.34 -79.46
N LYS A 3 16.79 5.51 -79.34
CA LYS A 3 17.23 6.58 -78.42
C LYS A 3 16.65 6.35 -77.02
N ALA A 4 17.52 6.46 -76.02
CA ALA A 4 17.19 6.37 -74.60
C ALA A 4 16.25 7.50 -74.15
N MET A 5 15.20 7.16 -73.40
CA MET A 5 14.38 8.10 -72.63
C MET A 5 14.95 8.24 -71.21
N ILE A 6 15.39 9.46 -70.88
CA ILE A 6 15.85 9.84 -69.55
C ILE A 6 14.63 10.28 -68.74
N GLY A 7 14.30 9.53 -67.69
CA GLY A 7 13.21 9.86 -66.76
C GLY A 7 13.53 11.10 -65.93
N LYS A 8 12.74 12.17 -66.12
CA LYS A 8 12.76 13.35 -65.24
C LYS A 8 12.14 12.98 -63.89
N LYS A 9 12.98 12.96 -62.84
CA LYS A 9 12.57 12.98 -61.43
C LYS A 9 11.75 14.26 -61.20
N ILE A 10 10.45 14.13 -60.95
CA ILE A 10 9.61 15.23 -60.45
C ILE A 10 9.92 15.36 -58.96
N ILE A 11 10.82 16.28 -58.63
CA ILE A 11 11.03 16.72 -57.24
C ILE A 11 10.01 17.84 -57.02
N LEU A 12 8.92 17.53 -56.33
CA LEU A 12 8.02 18.54 -55.76
C LEU A 12 8.76 19.21 -54.61
N ASP A 13 9.42 20.34 -54.89
CA ASP A 13 9.95 21.24 -53.86
C ASP A 13 8.77 21.86 -53.11
N MET A 14 8.32 21.18 -52.05
CA MET A 14 7.36 21.71 -51.09
C MET A 14 8.08 22.76 -50.24
N HIS A 15 8.13 24.00 -50.75
CA HIS A 15 8.73 25.13 -50.07
C HIS A 15 7.85 25.52 -48.86
N ILE A 16 8.15 24.96 -47.68
CA ILE A 16 7.48 25.33 -46.43
C ILE A 16 7.92 26.76 -46.08
N PRO A 17 7.01 27.76 -46.05
CA PRO A 17 7.39 29.15 -45.80
C PRO A 17 8.08 29.29 -44.45
N MET A 18 9.15 30.09 -44.34
CA MET A 18 9.91 30.31 -43.10
C MET A 18 9.03 30.77 -41.92
N TYR A 19 7.91 31.45 -42.19
CA TYR A 19 6.91 31.82 -41.18
C TYR A 19 6.15 30.63 -40.59
N PHE A 20 5.95 29.53 -41.33
CA PHE A 20 5.37 28.31 -40.78
C PHE A 20 6.32 27.63 -39.79
N LEU A 21 7.63 27.67 -40.02
CA LEU A 21 8.64 27.18 -39.08
C LEU A 21 8.72 28.05 -37.81
N LEU A 22 8.58 29.38 -37.95
CA LEU A 22 8.53 30.31 -36.81
C LEU A 22 7.25 30.14 -35.97
N LEU A 23 6.09 29.95 -36.60
CA LEU A 23 4.83 29.66 -35.90
C LEU A 23 4.86 28.30 -35.18
N TRP A 24 5.49 27.29 -35.79
CA TRP A 24 5.75 26.00 -35.14
C TRP A 24 6.68 26.12 -33.92
N ALA A 25 7.72 26.94 -34.00
CA ALA A 25 8.61 27.20 -32.86
C ALA A 25 7.89 27.90 -31.68
N PHE A 26 6.96 28.83 -31.96
CA PHE A 26 6.17 29.53 -30.94
C PHE A 26 5.17 28.63 -30.21
N ILE A 27 4.72 27.53 -30.81
CA ILE A 27 3.83 26.56 -30.17
C ILE A 27 4.66 25.49 -29.42
N ILE A 28 5.74 25.01 -30.01
CA ILE A 28 6.54 23.90 -29.46
C ILE A 28 7.39 24.33 -28.27
N GLN A 29 7.96 25.54 -28.26
CA GLN A 29 8.82 25.99 -27.16
C GLN A 29 8.10 26.14 -25.81
N PRO A 30 6.88 26.75 -25.75
CA PRO A 30 6.10 26.78 -24.51
C PRO A 30 5.71 25.37 -24.05
N LEU A 31 5.26 24.50 -24.96
CA LEU A 31 4.90 23.11 -24.66
C LEU A 31 6.10 22.32 -24.09
N ALA A 32 7.28 22.49 -24.69
CA ALA A 32 8.51 21.87 -24.18
C ALA A 32 8.85 22.40 -22.78
N ALA A 33 8.78 23.71 -22.55
CA ALA A 33 9.01 24.32 -21.24
C ALA A 33 8.03 23.81 -20.18
N TYR A 34 6.72 23.78 -20.48
CA TYR A 34 5.69 23.22 -19.60
C TYR A 34 5.97 21.76 -19.23
N SER A 35 6.33 20.93 -20.22
CA SER A 35 6.64 19.51 -19.97
C SER A 35 7.88 19.31 -19.09
N GLN A 36 8.87 20.21 -19.18
CA GLN A 36 10.06 20.16 -18.32
C GLN A 36 9.74 20.64 -16.91
N THR A 37 8.94 21.69 -16.78
CA THR A 37 8.47 22.18 -15.47
C THR A 37 7.61 21.14 -14.76
N GLU A 38 6.70 20.48 -15.46
CA GLU A 38 5.87 19.39 -14.92
C GLU A 38 6.74 18.25 -14.36
N LYS A 39 7.72 17.77 -15.14
CA LYS A 39 8.65 16.70 -14.71
C LYS A 39 9.50 17.14 -13.51
N ALA A 40 9.97 18.37 -13.50
CA ALA A 40 10.77 18.90 -12.40
C ALA A 40 9.96 18.98 -11.10
N LEU A 41 8.71 19.47 -11.17
CA LEU A 41 7.79 19.51 -10.03
C LEU A 41 7.46 18.11 -9.53
N LEU A 42 7.17 17.16 -10.43
CA LEU A 42 6.88 15.78 -10.06
C LEU A 42 8.07 15.14 -9.31
N LYS A 43 9.29 15.33 -9.83
CA LYS A 43 10.51 14.81 -9.18
C LYS A 43 10.75 15.45 -7.82
N ARG A 44 10.51 16.76 -7.68
CA ARG A 44 10.65 17.48 -6.40
C ARG A 44 9.62 16.98 -5.38
N GLY A 45 8.37 16.82 -5.79
CA GLY A 45 7.30 16.28 -4.95
C GLY A 45 7.62 14.86 -4.45
N LEU A 46 8.14 13.99 -5.31
CA LEU A 46 8.59 12.64 -4.92
C LEU A 46 9.73 12.68 -3.89
N SER A 47 10.73 13.55 -4.10
CA SER A 47 11.83 13.73 -3.15
C SER A 47 11.34 14.25 -1.78
N ARG A 48 10.33 15.12 -1.78
CA ARG A 48 9.69 15.61 -0.55
C ARG A 48 8.87 14.54 0.17
N LEU A 49 8.20 13.64 -0.56
CA LEU A 49 7.55 12.46 0.04
C LEU A 49 8.56 11.58 0.78
N GLU A 50 9.72 11.31 0.17
CA GLU A 50 10.78 10.51 0.79
C GLU A 50 11.33 11.17 2.06
N GLN A 51 11.35 12.51 2.10
CA GLN A 51 11.77 13.31 3.26
C GLN A 51 10.66 13.51 4.31
N ALA A 52 9.48 12.89 4.12
CA ALA A 52 8.29 13.11 4.94
C ALA A 52 7.79 14.57 4.98
N ALA A 53 8.18 15.40 4.01
CA ALA A 53 7.69 16.77 3.84
C ALA A 53 6.34 16.75 3.08
N PHE A 54 5.31 16.18 3.71
CA PHE A 54 4.07 15.81 3.04
C PHE A 54 3.27 17.02 2.50
N ALA A 55 3.17 18.12 3.27
CA ALA A 55 2.48 19.33 2.81
C ALA A 55 3.15 19.96 1.58
N ASP A 56 4.48 20.02 1.58
CA ASP A 56 5.26 20.55 0.45
C ASP A 56 5.18 19.64 -0.78
N ALA A 57 5.10 18.32 -0.57
CA ALA A 57 4.89 17.35 -1.65
C ALA A 57 3.48 17.51 -2.26
N GLU A 58 2.44 17.63 -1.43
CA GLU A 58 1.08 17.90 -1.89
C GLU A 58 0.99 19.18 -2.73
N GLN A 59 1.69 20.23 -2.33
CA GLN A 59 1.73 21.48 -3.08
C GLN A 59 2.35 21.26 -4.47
N ASP A 60 3.47 20.54 -4.55
CA ASP A 60 4.13 20.24 -5.82
C ASP A 60 3.25 19.41 -6.75
N PHE A 61 2.60 18.36 -6.24
CA PHE A 61 1.69 17.56 -7.05
C PHE A 61 0.46 18.36 -7.48
N SER A 62 -0.03 19.28 -6.65
CA SER A 62 -1.11 20.19 -7.03
C SER A 62 -0.69 21.13 -8.17
N MET A 63 0.55 21.62 -8.18
CA MET A 63 1.10 22.38 -9.30
C MET A 63 1.23 21.52 -10.57
N VAL A 64 1.66 20.25 -10.44
CA VAL A 64 1.67 19.31 -11.58
C VAL A 64 0.27 19.17 -12.18
N LEU A 65 -0.75 19.01 -11.34
CA LEU A 65 -2.14 18.84 -11.77
C LEU A 65 -2.76 20.12 -12.36
N GLN A 66 -2.26 21.31 -12.00
CA GLN A 66 -2.61 22.56 -12.68
C GLN A 66 -2.03 22.64 -14.10
N LEU A 67 -0.86 22.05 -14.34
CA LEU A 67 -0.23 22.00 -15.65
C LEU A 67 -0.81 20.87 -16.52
N ASN A 68 -1.13 19.73 -15.91
CA ASN A 68 -1.63 18.54 -16.57
C ASN A 68 -2.58 17.77 -15.64
N ASP A 69 -3.88 17.98 -15.82
CA ASP A 69 -4.95 17.34 -15.06
C ASP A 69 -5.15 15.85 -15.41
N LYS A 70 -4.40 15.31 -16.38
CA LYS A 70 -4.43 13.90 -16.78
C LYS A 70 -3.25 13.10 -16.23
N ASN A 71 -2.50 13.66 -15.29
CA ASN A 71 -1.36 12.99 -14.68
C ASN A 71 -1.81 12.10 -13.50
N ASP A 72 -2.05 10.81 -13.78
CA ASP A 72 -2.49 9.83 -12.78
C ASP A 72 -1.45 9.64 -11.65
N ALA A 73 -0.16 9.73 -11.97
CA ALA A 73 0.91 9.65 -10.98
C ALA A 73 0.88 10.83 -10.00
N ALA A 74 0.56 12.05 -10.46
CA ALA A 74 0.46 13.21 -9.59
C ALA A 74 -0.73 13.10 -8.63
N TYR A 75 -1.90 12.67 -9.11
CA TYR A 75 -3.02 12.34 -8.24
C TYR A 75 -2.64 11.27 -7.21
N PHE A 76 -2.07 10.15 -7.65
CA PHE A 76 -1.67 9.07 -6.74
C PHE A 76 -0.71 9.54 -5.65
N ASN A 77 0.35 10.28 -6.01
CA ASN A 77 1.34 10.72 -5.04
C ASN A 77 0.82 11.86 -4.14
N ARG A 78 -0.09 12.71 -4.63
CA ARG A 78 -0.82 13.67 -3.78
C ARG A 78 -1.71 12.95 -2.77
N GLY A 79 -2.40 11.90 -3.21
CA GLY A 79 -3.20 11.05 -2.32
C GLY A 79 -2.35 10.40 -1.22
N ILE A 80 -1.14 9.93 -1.55
CA ILE A 80 -0.17 9.43 -0.55
C ILE A 80 0.21 10.53 0.44
N ALA A 81 0.56 11.74 -0.04
CA ALA A 81 0.90 12.87 0.83
C ALA A 81 -0.25 13.21 1.79
N ARG A 82 -1.48 13.28 1.30
CA ARG A 82 -2.69 13.52 2.11
C ARG A 82 -2.95 12.43 3.13
N GLN A 83 -2.76 11.16 2.74
CA GLN A 83 -2.91 10.03 3.64
C GLN A 83 -1.94 10.14 4.84
N TYR A 84 -0.68 10.50 4.60
CA TYR A 84 0.30 10.71 5.68
C TYR A 84 -0.01 11.92 6.57
N GLN A 85 -0.71 12.92 6.04
CA GLN A 85 -1.21 14.06 6.80
C GLN A 85 -2.51 13.76 7.57
N GLY A 86 -3.11 12.58 7.38
CA GLY A 86 -4.39 12.20 7.97
C GLY A 86 -5.63 12.69 7.20
N ASP A 87 -5.45 13.36 6.06
CA ASP A 87 -6.55 13.69 5.14
C ASP A 87 -6.94 12.46 4.30
N PHE A 88 -7.59 11.51 4.96
CA PHE A 88 -8.01 10.26 4.33
C PHE A 88 -9.10 10.48 3.27
N ALA A 89 -9.97 11.46 3.45
CA ALA A 89 -11.03 11.77 2.50
C ALA A 89 -10.45 12.36 1.19
N GLY A 90 -9.56 13.35 1.29
CA GLY A 90 -8.86 13.90 0.13
C GLY A 90 -7.95 12.88 -0.56
N ALA A 91 -7.31 12.00 0.20
CA ALA A 91 -6.55 10.88 -0.36
C ALA A 91 -7.42 9.92 -1.19
N ILE A 92 -8.60 9.54 -0.70
CA ILE A 92 -9.55 8.69 -1.44
C ILE A 92 -10.01 9.35 -2.73
N GLN A 93 -10.27 10.67 -2.72
CA GLN A 93 -10.64 11.42 -3.92
C GLN A 93 -9.52 11.37 -4.96
N ASP A 94 -8.28 11.66 -4.55
CA ASP A 94 -7.11 11.62 -5.45
C ASP A 94 -6.85 10.23 -6.02
N PHE A 95 -6.92 9.18 -5.19
CA PHE A 95 -6.80 7.80 -5.69
C PHE A 95 -7.93 7.43 -6.66
N SER A 96 -9.14 7.97 -6.46
CA SER A 96 -10.26 7.73 -7.36
C SER A 96 -10.04 8.36 -8.74
N HIS A 97 -9.52 9.60 -8.79
CA HIS A 97 -9.13 10.21 -10.07
C HIS A 97 -7.97 9.48 -10.75
N ALA A 98 -6.97 9.02 -9.98
CA ALA A 98 -5.90 8.19 -10.54
C ALA A 98 -6.45 6.89 -11.17
N ILE A 99 -7.45 6.26 -10.55
CA ILE A 99 -8.15 5.08 -11.09
C ILE A 99 -8.95 5.42 -12.35
N GLU A 100 -9.64 6.55 -12.38
CA GLU A 100 -10.40 7.00 -13.56
C GLU A 100 -9.49 7.20 -14.78
N LEU A 101 -8.30 7.78 -14.56
CA LEU A 101 -7.31 8.03 -15.61
C LEU A 101 -6.59 6.74 -16.06
N ASN A 102 -6.28 5.85 -15.12
CA ASN A 102 -5.55 4.61 -15.40
C ASN A 102 -6.10 3.44 -14.56
N PRO A 103 -7.21 2.82 -15.01
CA PRO A 103 -7.94 1.82 -14.23
C PRO A 103 -7.23 0.47 -14.13
N ARG A 104 -6.09 0.29 -14.81
CA ARG A 104 -5.34 -0.97 -14.83
C ARG A 104 -4.22 -1.01 -13.79
N ASN A 105 -3.92 0.10 -13.11
CA ASN A 105 -2.87 0.12 -12.10
C ASN A 105 -3.38 -0.39 -10.75
N PRO A 106 -2.96 -1.58 -10.28
CA PRO A 106 -3.43 -2.13 -9.01
C PRO A 106 -2.97 -1.34 -7.79
N GLU A 107 -1.88 -0.57 -7.87
CA GLU A 107 -1.40 0.24 -6.73
C GLU A 107 -2.42 1.29 -6.33
N PHE A 108 -3.22 1.82 -7.26
CA PHE A 108 -4.20 2.86 -6.96
C PHE A 108 -5.37 2.30 -6.13
N TYR A 109 -5.85 1.12 -6.51
CA TYR A 109 -6.85 0.40 -5.72
C TYR A 109 -6.27 -0.05 -4.38
N PHE A 110 -5.03 -0.54 -4.35
CA PHE A 110 -4.37 -0.95 -3.11
C PHE A 110 -4.25 0.21 -2.12
N SER A 111 -3.76 1.36 -2.55
CA SER A 111 -3.65 2.56 -1.70
C SER A 111 -5.01 3.03 -1.23
N ARG A 112 -6.01 3.17 -2.13
CA ARG A 112 -7.38 3.55 -1.73
C ARG A 112 -8.00 2.56 -0.76
N GLY A 113 -7.76 1.26 -0.96
CA GLY A 113 -8.22 0.20 -0.07
C GLY A 113 -7.59 0.30 1.32
N ILE A 114 -6.30 0.61 1.43
CA ILE A 114 -5.65 0.87 2.72
C ILE A 114 -6.21 2.12 3.38
N THR A 115 -6.43 3.21 2.62
CA THR A 115 -7.03 4.42 3.16
C THR A 115 -8.45 4.17 3.70
N ARG A 116 -9.24 3.36 2.99
CA ARG A 116 -10.57 2.92 3.44
C ARG A 116 -10.51 2.09 4.71
N LEU A 117 -9.51 1.22 4.89
CA LEU A 117 -9.29 0.52 6.16
C LEU A 117 -9.08 1.47 7.33
N SER A 118 -8.34 2.57 7.12
CA SER A 118 -8.13 3.60 8.16
C SER A 118 -9.41 4.34 8.54
N LEU A 119 -10.42 4.34 7.67
CA LEU A 119 -11.76 4.89 7.91
C LEU A 119 -12.79 3.83 8.30
N GLU A 120 -12.35 2.59 8.54
CA GLU A 120 -13.22 1.45 8.84
C GLU A 120 -14.26 1.12 7.74
N ASP A 121 -14.06 1.63 6.51
CA ASP A 121 -14.81 1.23 5.32
C ASP A 121 -14.30 -0.12 4.82
N TYR A 122 -14.61 -1.18 5.57
CA TYR A 122 -14.12 -2.53 5.30
C TYR A 122 -14.68 -3.10 3.99
N LEU A 123 -15.93 -2.80 3.65
CA LEU A 123 -16.54 -3.26 2.40
C LEU A 123 -15.88 -2.60 1.18
N GLY A 124 -15.72 -1.28 1.19
CA GLY A 124 -15.03 -0.55 0.12
C GLY A 124 -13.57 -0.98 -0.02
N ALA A 125 -12.87 -1.20 1.11
CA ALA A 125 -11.52 -1.73 1.12
C ALA A 125 -11.45 -3.12 0.46
N MET A 126 -12.36 -4.04 0.80
CA MET A 126 -12.42 -5.37 0.18
C MET A 126 -12.65 -5.29 -1.33
N MET A 127 -13.53 -4.40 -1.80
CA MET A 127 -13.81 -4.23 -3.23
C MET A 127 -12.55 -3.80 -3.99
N ASP A 128 -11.82 -2.80 -3.48
CA ASP A 128 -10.59 -2.33 -4.11
C ASP A 128 -9.49 -3.41 -4.09
N LEU A 129 -9.31 -4.09 -2.95
CA LEU A 129 -8.30 -5.13 -2.80
C LEU A 129 -8.59 -6.35 -3.68
N ASN A 130 -9.86 -6.66 -3.95
CA ASN A 130 -10.23 -7.68 -4.93
C ASN A 130 -9.76 -7.32 -6.35
N VAL A 131 -9.88 -6.05 -6.76
CA VAL A 131 -9.38 -5.58 -8.04
C VAL A 131 -7.85 -5.67 -8.10
N ALA A 132 -7.17 -5.22 -7.05
CA ALA A 132 -5.71 -5.30 -6.94
C ALA A 132 -5.21 -6.76 -7.04
N ILE A 133 -5.85 -7.69 -6.32
CA ILE A 133 -5.55 -9.14 -6.37
C ILE A 133 -5.75 -9.71 -7.78
N LYS A 134 -6.85 -9.35 -8.46
CA LYS A 134 -7.11 -9.83 -9.83
C LYS A 134 -6.02 -9.37 -10.81
N ALA A 135 -5.52 -8.15 -10.64
CA ALA A 135 -4.48 -7.57 -11.49
C ALA A 135 -3.07 -8.10 -11.16
N ARG A 136 -2.73 -8.29 -9.87
CA ARG A 136 -1.43 -8.85 -9.44
C ARG A 136 -1.62 -9.93 -8.36
N PRO A 137 -1.94 -11.17 -8.74
CA PRO A 137 -2.34 -12.21 -7.79
C PRO A 137 -1.21 -12.78 -6.93
N LYS A 138 0.05 -12.42 -7.21
CA LYS A 138 1.23 -12.87 -6.46
C LYS A 138 1.76 -11.81 -5.48
N ASP A 139 1.06 -10.69 -5.32
CA ASP A 139 1.41 -9.67 -4.33
C ASP A 139 0.76 -10.03 -2.99
N GLU A 140 1.57 -10.45 -2.02
CA GLU A 140 1.06 -10.90 -0.72
C GLU A 140 0.42 -9.77 0.09
N ARG A 141 0.82 -8.51 -0.17
CA ARG A 141 0.35 -7.35 0.56
C ARG A 141 -1.15 -7.17 0.37
N PHE A 142 -1.67 -7.51 -0.81
CA PHE A 142 -3.08 -7.35 -1.13
C PHE A 142 -3.96 -8.32 -0.32
N TYR A 143 -3.53 -9.58 -0.19
CA TYR A 143 -4.23 -10.56 0.64
C TYR A 143 -4.18 -10.20 2.12
N PHE A 144 -3.02 -9.76 2.62
CA PHE A 144 -2.89 -9.35 4.01
C PHE A 144 -3.76 -8.12 4.36
N HIS A 145 -3.89 -7.14 3.47
CA HIS A 145 -4.79 -6.02 3.72
C HIS A 145 -6.26 -6.43 3.54
N ARG A 146 -6.56 -7.36 2.63
CA ARG A 146 -7.94 -7.87 2.49
C ARG A 146 -8.36 -8.67 3.71
N SER A 147 -7.44 -9.40 4.33
CA SER A 147 -7.73 -10.10 5.59
C SER A 147 -8.04 -9.12 6.73
N LYS A 148 -7.39 -7.95 6.79
CA LYS A 148 -7.74 -6.91 7.77
C LYS A 148 -9.16 -6.41 7.57
N ALA A 149 -9.57 -6.18 6.32
CA ALA A 149 -10.95 -5.79 6.02
C ALA A 149 -11.95 -6.89 6.43
N LYS A 150 -11.64 -8.16 6.14
CA LYS A 150 -12.45 -9.31 6.56
C LYS A 150 -12.53 -9.45 8.09
N ILE A 151 -11.44 -9.20 8.82
CA ILE A 151 -11.43 -9.17 10.29
C ILE A 151 -12.38 -8.08 10.81
N GLY A 152 -12.34 -6.88 10.23
CA GLY A 152 -13.28 -5.80 10.56
C GLY A 152 -14.75 -6.17 10.33
N LEU A 153 -15.01 -7.00 9.31
CA LEU A 153 -16.32 -7.59 9.02
C LEU A 153 -16.61 -8.89 9.79
N GLN A 154 -15.75 -9.27 10.75
CA GLN A 154 -15.84 -10.51 11.54
C GLN A 154 -15.80 -11.81 10.70
N ASP A 155 -15.38 -11.76 9.44
CA ASP A 155 -15.08 -12.93 8.60
C ASP A 155 -13.67 -13.47 8.92
N TYR A 156 -13.51 -14.02 10.12
CA TYR A 156 -12.23 -14.56 10.57
C TYR A 156 -11.76 -15.76 9.73
N ARG A 157 -12.69 -16.58 9.22
CA ARG A 157 -12.36 -17.73 8.37
C ARG A 157 -11.79 -17.27 7.02
N GLY A 158 -12.43 -16.32 6.36
CA GLY A 158 -11.94 -15.74 5.11
C GLY A 158 -10.65 -14.96 5.31
N ALA A 159 -10.45 -14.33 6.48
CA ALA A 159 -9.19 -13.68 6.83
C ALA A 159 -8.04 -14.69 6.96
N ILE A 160 -8.26 -15.81 7.67
CA ILE A 160 -7.26 -16.89 7.79
C ILE A 160 -6.85 -17.44 6.42
N GLN A 161 -7.79 -17.59 5.49
CA GLN A 161 -7.49 -18.02 4.12
C GLN A 161 -6.54 -17.05 3.40
N ASP A 162 -6.85 -15.76 3.46
CA ASP A 162 -6.03 -14.71 2.84
C ASP A 162 -4.64 -14.62 3.47
N ILE A 163 -4.55 -14.65 4.80
CA ILE A 163 -3.27 -14.59 5.51
C ILE A 163 -2.44 -15.86 5.22
N SER A 164 -3.07 -17.02 5.16
CA SER A 164 -2.39 -18.27 4.80
C SER A 164 -1.84 -18.23 3.37
N PHE A 165 -2.55 -17.59 2.45
CA PHE A 165 -2.05 -17.36 1.11
C PHE A 165 -0.89 -16.35 1.09
N ALA A 166 -0.97 -15.26 1.86
CA ALA A 166 0.13 -14.31 2.02
C ALA A 166 1.39 -14.99 2.60
N ILE A 167 1.25 -15.86 3.60
CA ILE A 167 2.33 -16.69 4.15
C ILE A 167 2.93 -17.61 3.08
N LYS A 168 2.10 -18.21 2.22
CA LYS A 168 2.58 -19.07 1.12
C LYS A 168 3.44 -18.27 0.12
N LEU A 169 3.07 -17.03 -0.16
CA LEU A 169 3.81 -16.14 -1.06
C LEU A 169 5.11 -15.61 -0.41
N ASN A 170 5.05 -15.25 0.87
CA ASN A 170 6.19 -14.72 1.61
C ASN A 170 6.25 -15.31 3.04
N PRO A 171 6.89 -16.49 3.22
CA PRO A 171 6.87 -17.24 4.48
C PRO A 171 7.80 -16.69 5.57
N ARG A 172 8.59 -15.66 5.26
CA ARG A 172 9.54 -15.02 6.19
C ARG A 172 8.95 -13.80 6.90
N GLU A 173 7.78 -13.35 6.47
CA GLU A 173 7.11 -12.19 7.04
C GLU A 173 6.31 -12.60 8.29
N MET A 174 6.86 -12.30 9.47
CA MET A 174 6.31 -12.76 10.75
C MET A 174 4.99 -12.08 11.10
N LYS A 175 4.75 -10.86 10.62
CA LYS A 175 3.47 -10.15 10.87
C LYS A 175 2.26 -10.92 10.33
N TYR A 176 2.45 -11.77 9.32
CA TYR A 176 1.37 -12.62 8.80
C TYR A 176 1.03 -13.76 9.76
N TYR A 177 2.02 -14.39 10.38
CA TYR A 177 1.77 -15.43 11.39
C TYR A 177 1.11 -14.82 12.63
N TYR A 178 1.57 -13.65 13.07
CA TYR A 178 0.93 -12.92 14.17
C TYR A 178 -0.55 -12.60 13.87
N ALA A 179 -0.84 -11.99 12.72
CA ALA A 179 -2.22 -11.69 12.34
C ALA A 179 -3.11 -12.93 12.15
N ARG A 180 -2.54 -14.05 11.68
CA ARG A 180 -3.29 -15.31 11.59
C ARG A 180 -3.57 -15.90 12.96
N ALA A 181 -2.63 -15.77 13.89
CA ALA A 181 -2.85 -16.16 15.28
C ALA A 181 -4.01 -15.36 15.89
N GLU A 182 -4.06 -14.05 15.70
CA GLU A 182 -5.18 -13.22 16.15
C GLU A 182 -6.52 -13.69 15.58
N ALA A 183 -6.59 -13.98 14.28
CA ALA A 183 -7.79 -14.51 13.66
C ALA A 183 -8.17 -15.92 14.21
N PHE A 184 -7.20 -16.76 14.54
CA PHE A 184 -7.45 -18.04 15.21
C PHE A 184 -7.97 -17.85 16.64
N ILE A 185 -7.47 -16.87 17.39
CA ILE A 185 -7.95 -16.52 18.74
C ILE A 185 -9.42 -16.11 18.67
N SER A 186 -9.81 -15.28 17.70
CA SER A 186 -11.21 -14.89 17.49
C SER A 186 -12.15 -16.09 17.23
N LEU A 187 -11.62 -17.18 16.67
CA LEU A 187 -12.34 -18.44 16.48
C LEU A 187 -12.15 -19.46 17.62
N ARG A 188 -11.46 -19.08 18.71
CA ARG A 188 -11.05 -19.96 19.83
C ARG A 188 -10.22 -21.17 19.42
N ASN A 189 -9.53 -21.10 18.28
CA ASN A 189 -8.63 -22.14 17.79
C ASN A 189 -7.22 -21.96 18.39
N PHE A 190 -7.13 -22.14 19.71
CA PHE A 190 -5.93 -21.83 20.51
C PHE A 190 -4.68 -22.61 20.09
N ASP A 191 -4.82 -23.90 19.73
CA ASP A 191 -3.68 -24.73 19.30
C ASP A 191 -3.01 -24.22 18.01
N LEU A 192 -3.80 -23.65 17.09
CA LEU A 192 -3.30 -23.07 15.84
C LEU A 192 -2.67 -21.70 16.10
N ALA A 193 -3.30 -20.88 16.95
CA ALA A 193 -2.76 -19.59 17.36
C ALA A 193 -1.40 -19.73 18.06
N ILE A 194 -1.28 -20.65 19.03
CA ILE A 194 -0.01 -20.91 19.74
C ILE A 194 1.08 -21.37 18.76
N ARG A 195 0.76 -22.21 17.78
CA ARG A 195 1.72 -22.65 16.76
C ARG A 195 2.28 -21.47 15.95
N ASP A 196 1.42 -20.55 15.52
CA ASP A 196 1.85 -19.36 14.80
C ASP A 196 2.67 -18.41 15.70
N LEU A 197 2.25 -18.17 16.94
CA LEU A 197 2.98 -17.34 17.90
C LEU A 197 4.34 -17.92 18.29
N ASN A 198 4.45 -19.25 18.43
CA ASN A 198 5.74 -19.92 18.64
C ASN A 198 6.71 -19.63 17.51
N ARG A 199 6.22 -19.57 16.27
CA ARG A 199 7.04 -19.21 15.11
C ARG A 199 7.46 -17.74 15.17
N VAL A 200 6.54 -16.83 15.49
CA VAL A 200 6.86 -15.41 15.67
C VAL A 200 7.97 -15.26 16.71
N ILE A 201 7.77 -15.78 17.94
CA ILE A 201 8.75 -15.71 19.02
C ILE A 201 10.11 -16.30 18.63
N LYS A 202 10.13 -17.39 17.85
CA LYS A 202 11.38 -18.00 17.38
C LYS A 202 12.20 -17.06 16.48
N TYR A 203 11.55 -16.26 15.63
CA TYR A 203 12.24 -15.40 14.66
C TYR A 203 12.30 -13.92 15.07
N THR A 204 11.45 -13.49 15.99
CA THR A 204 11.42 -12.15 16.59
C THR A 204 11.35 -12.26 18.12
N PRO A 205 12.42 -12.74 18.78
CA PRO A 205 12.40 -13.07 20.21
C PRO A 205 12.28 -11.87 21.14
N LEU A 206 12.42 -10.64 20.61
CA LEU A 206 12.26 -9.38 21.33
C LEU A 206 10.86 -8.76 21.16
N ASP A 207 9.97 -9.40 20.39
CA ASP A 207 8.60 -8.94 20.22
C ASP A 207 7.74 -9.36 21.43
N TYR A 208 7.57 -8.43 22.37
CA TYR A 208 6.78 -8.68 23.58
C TYR A 208 5.29 -8.93 23.27
N HIS A 209 4.75 -8.42 22.15
CA HIS A 209 3.35 -8.61 21.79
C HIS A 209 3.05 -10.10 21.55
N ALA A 210 3.99 -10.82 20.94
CA ALA A 210 3.85 -12.25 20.70
C ALA A 210 3.80 -13.08 22.00
N TYR A 211 4.62 -12.72 23.00
CA TYR A 211 4.56 -13.35 24.32
C TYR A 211 3.24 -13.04 25.02
N ASN A 212 2.78 -11.79 25.01
CA ASN A 212 1.50 -11.41 25.60
C ASN A 212 0.28 -12.09 24.98
N ALA A 213 0.26 -12.18 23.64
CA ALA A 213 -0.77 -12.91 22.92
C ALA A 213 -0.77 -14.38 23.35
N ARG A 214 0.41 -15.02 23.42
CA ARG A 214 0.52 -16.43 23.84
C ARG A 214 0.14 -16.64 25.29
N ALA A 215 0.52 -15.73 26.19
CA ALA A 215 0.15 -15.76 27.59
C ALA A 215 -1.37 -15.72 27.78
N THR A 216 -2.05 -14.81 27.08
CA THR A 216 -3.51 -14.66 27.13
C THR A 216 -4.22 -15.95 26.71
N ILE A 217 -3.73 -16.61 25.66
CA ILE A 217 -4.30 -17.87 25.17
C ILE A 217 -4.05 -19.00 26.18
N LYS A 218 -2.82 -19.14 26.68
CA LYS A 218 -2.47 -20.17 27.67
C LYS A 218 -3.31 -20.05 28.92
N TYR A 219 -3.50 -18.82 29.42
CA TYR A 219 -4.37 -18.54 30.55
C TYR A 219 -5.82 -19.00 30.28
N GLN A 220 -6.37 -18.66 29.10
CA GLN A 220 -7.71 -19.09 28.69
C GLN A 220 -7.82 -20.62 28.51
N ALA A 221 -6.73 -21.29 28.18
CA ALA A 221 -6.63 -22.75 28.08
C ALA A 221 -6.39 -23.44 29.44
N GLY A 222 -6.22 -22.67 30.53
CA GLY A 222 -5.94 -23.19 31.87
C GLY A 222 -4.46 -23.47 32.17
N ASP A 223 -3.56 -23.19 31.22
CA ASP A 223 -2.10 -23.23 31.42
C ASP A 223 -1.64 -21.93 32.11
N ILE A 224 -1.93 -21.83 33.41
CA ILE A 224 -1.62 -20.64 34.21
C ILE A 224 -0.11 -20.46 34.32
N GLU A 225 0.64 -21.52 34.61
CA GLU A 225 2.10 -21.46 34.74
C GLU A 225 2.75 -20.98 33.44
N GLY A 226 2.37 -21.56 32.30
CA GLY A 226 2.89 -21.15 31.01
C GLY A 226 2.49 -19.73 30.61
N ALA A 227 1.31 -19.24 31.04
CA ALA A 227 0.90 -17.87 30.85
C ALA A 227 1.75 -16.89 31.66
N CYS A 228 2.01 -17.22 32.92
CA CYS A 228 2.85 -16.44 33.82
C CYS A 228 4.28 -16.31 33.32
N LEU A 229 4.86 -17.38 32.77
CA LEU A 229 6.18 -17.34 32.13
C LEU A 229 6.21 -16.38 30.93
N ASP A 230 5.18 -16.43 30.09
CA ASP A 230 5.09 -15.55 28.92
C ASP A 230 4.86 -14.08 29.30
N TRP A 231 4.02 -13.79 30.30
CA TRP A 231 3.88 -12.43 30.81
C TRP A 231 5.18 -11.94 31.46
N SER A 232 5.87 -12.77 32.25
CA SER A 232 7.18 -12.40 32.80
C SER A 232 8.13 -11.98 31.68
N LYS A 233 8.18 -12.77 30.60
CA LYS A 233 9.03 -12.45 29.46
C LYS A 233 8.61 -11.17 28.74
N ALA A 234 7.32 -10.94 28.56
CA ALA A 234 6.81 -9.70 27.98
C ALA A 234 7.18 -8.47 28.82
N GLY A 235 7.09 -8.57 30.15
CA GLY A 235 7.47 -7.51 31.08
C GLY A 235 8.97 -7.19 31.06
N GLU A 236 9.83 -8.21 30.94
CA GLU A 236 11.28 -8.02 30.71
C GLU A 236 11.57 -7.28 29.41
N LEU A 237 10.74 -7.49 28.38
CA LEU A 237 10.86 -6.87 27.07
C LEU A 237 10.17 -5.49 26.97
N GLY A 238 9.60 -4.99 28.07
CA GLY A 238 9.07 -3.64 28.17
C GLY A 238 7.54 -3.52 28.19
N ASP A 239 6.79 -4.61 28.25
CA ASP A 239 5.35 -4.50 28.48
C ASP A 239 5.01 -4.17 29.93
N ALA A 240 4.63 -2.92 30.18
CA ALA A 240 4.20 -2.49 31.50
C ALA A 240 2.95 -3.22 32.01
N ASN A 241 2.07 -3.68 31.11
CA ASN A 241 0.82 -4.34 31.49
C ASN A 241 1.04 -5.77 32.00
N ALA A 242 2.12 -6.44 31.57
CA ALA A 242 2.45 -7.78 31.98
C ALA A 242 2.55 -7.95 33.51
N TYR A 243 3.15 -6.99 34.22
CA TYR A 243 3.24 -7.04 35.69
C TYR A 243 1.87 -6.97 36.38
N SER A 244 0.91 -6.27 35.77
CA SER A 244 -0.47 -6.26 36.26
C SER A 244 -1.11 -7.64 36.13
N MET A 245 -0.91 -8.29 34.97
CA MET A 245 -1.40 -9.65 34.73
C MET A 245 -0.79 -10.66 35.70
N ILE A 246 0.53 -10.58 35.94
CA ILE A 246 1.24 -11.46 36.87
C ILE A 246 0.68 -11.33 38.29
N ARG A 247 0.56 -10.10 38.82
CA ARG A 247 0.02 -9.89 40.18
C ARG A 247 -1.40 -10.40 40.36
N LYS A 248 -2.21 -10.36 39.30
CA LYS A 248 -3.62 -10.76 39.36
C LYS A 248 -3.82 -12.27 39.21
N HIS A 249 -2.95 -12.93 38.45
CA HIS A 249 -3.22 -14.28 37.95
C HIS A 249 -2.13 -15.32 38.28
N CYS A 250 -0.95 -14.91 38.75
CA CYS A 250 0.21 -15.79 38.94
C CYS A 250 0.61 -16.00 40.40
N THR A 251 -0.11 -15.39 41.33
CA THR A 251 0.13 -15.56 42.77
C THR A 251 -0.84 -16.61 43.33
N ASN A 252 -0.30 -17.73 43.80
CA ASN A 252 -0.89 -18.49 44.89
C ASN A 252 -0.33 -17.96 46.21
#